data_AF-A0A7C6INW9-F1
#
_entry.id   AF-A0A7C6INW9-F1
#
_cell.length_a   1.000
_cell.length_b   1.000
_cell.length_c   1.000
_cell.angle_alpha   90.00
_cell.angle_beta   90.00
_cell.angle_gamma   90.00
#
_symmetry.space_group_name_H-M   'P 1'
#
loop_
_entity.id
_entity.type
_entity.pdbx_description
1 polymer ?
#
loop_
_entity_poly.entity_id
_entity_poly.type
_entity_poly.pdbx_seq_one_letter_code
_entity_poly.pdbx_strand_id
1 'polypeptide(L)'
;QNIVNPTSEKTYLTATNDGSFFTDLGEKIVVGGWINPTTYSIGQTFIPIFSTRNGPGQPILYMSLYQGRLRLMLYNNAGTLFYDTSEIPSISFVNNGWYFITTIINRTDKTIQNFIGDRSNGATWQSPVRNYTGVLNEECTADIVVGMLQDTYYYAGGFDDWFFEKDSKLTMEDIHLHFKSSIQANGADSASQVDALTEPGAVILKQEDNKYPGSGVLYTIPKKCSLGGNGRVSVTSEYIAGTTAISLVETSTSDDLEDWTSWQTIGPTGELISPNRAYIRYRITLTTEDETKTPKLIEVVLHDIPKPAYEKLGFARPVVLDSNGAWDAVLENAFDVIVTSEINGADILEFKIPFHDLKRESIENEKQIQIVDDVYRIRTITDEKSQEGNIITHVYAEADFYDLAFSTDKQPIEFNADTADVPMKYALEGTEWSVGNVNVTTKRTWESEEKNALSILREVQNIHGGDLIFDSANRLVHLLTFGGKDSGALFSYRKNMKSIQRTVDTRSLVTRLYAYGKDGMTFSSINNNKAYVEDY
;
A
#
# COMPACT_ATOMS: atom_id res chain seq x y z
N GLN A 1 -17.81 10.14 36.08
CA GLN A 1 -18.97 9.72 35.27
C GLN A 1 -20.24 10.05 36.05
N ASN A 2 -21.34 10.40 35.39
CA ASN A 2 -22.65 10.57 36.04
C ASN A 2 -23.46 9.29 35.79
N ILE A 3 -23.45 8.34 36.74
CA ILE A 3 -23.91 6.96 36.52
C ILE A 3 -25.31 6.72 37.12
N VAL A 4 -25.68 7.44 38.18
CA VAL A 4 -26.88 7.14 38.98
C VAL A 4 -27.99 8.16 38.76
N ASN A 5 -27.70 9.47 38.84
CA ASN A 5 -28.70 10.52 38.63
C ASN A 5 -28.07 11.87 38.25
N PRO A 6 -28.22 12.35 37.01
CA PRO A 6 -27.64 13.62 36.55
C PRO A 6 -28.20 14.88 37.24
N THR A 7 -29.32 14.77 37.97
CA THR A 7 -29.88 15.88 38.76
C THR A 7 -29.02 16.17 40.00
N SER A 8 -28.36 15.15 40.54
CA SER A 8 -27.45 15.23 41.69
C SER A 8 -25.98 15.09 41.30
N GLU A 9 -25.69 14.32 40.25
CA GLU A 9 -24.35 14.10 39.70
C GLU A 9 -24.13 15.05 38.53
N LYS A 10 -23.54 16.21 38.84
CA LYS A 10 -23.29 17.31 37.90
C LYS A 10 -21.84 17.32 37.42
N THR A 11 -21.27 16.15 37.12
CA THR A 11 -19.88 16.06 36.64
C THR A 11 -19.83 16.45 35.16
N TYR A 12 -18.90 17.30 34.78
CA TYR A 12 -18.61 17.69 33.40
C TYR A 12 -17.13 18.06 33.29
N LEU A 13 -16.63 18.18 32.06
CA LEU A 13 -15.28 18.65 31.79
C LEU A 13 -15.37 20.02 31.11
N THR A 14 -14.50 20.94 31.53
CA THR A 14 -14.30 22.23 30.87
C THR A 14 -12.84 22.34 30.47
N ALA A 15 -12.59 22.57 29.18
CA ALA A 15 -11.30 23.01 28.69
C ALA A 15 -11.39 24.52 28.44
N THR A 16 -10.69 25.29 29.27
CA THR A 16 -10.69 26.74 29.21
C THR A 16 -9.97 27.22 27.96
N ASN A 17 -10.62 28.11 27.21
CA ASN A 17 -10.07 28.74 26.02
C ASN A 17 -9.53 30.13 26.39
N ASP A 18 -8.26 30.38 26.08
CA ASP A 18 -7.64 31.71 26.27
C ASP A 18 -8.06 32.74 25.22
N GLY A 19 -8.92 32.32 24.28
CA GLY A 19 -9.43 33.09 23.15
C GLY A 19 -8.74 32.76 21.83
N SER A 20 -7.67 31.97 21.84
CA SER A 20 -6.90 31.64 20.63
C SER A 20 -7.22 30.27 20.02
N PHE A 21 -7.92 29.38 20.75
CA PHE A 21 -8.07 27.98 20.32
C PHE A 21 -8.76 27.81 18.96
N PHE A 22 -9.75 28.65 18.66
CA PHE A 22 -10.55 28.57 17.44
C PHE A 22 -10.06 29.51 16.34
N THR A 23 -8.88 30.11 16.47
CA THR A 23 -8.24 30.87 15.40
C THR A 23 -7.51 29.92 14.44
N ASP A 24 -7.23 30.39 13.22
CA ASP A 24 -6.43 29.65 12.23
C ASP A 24 -6.96 28.22 11.97
N LEU A 25 -8.28 28.10 11.86
CA LEU A 25 -8.94 26.86 11.44
C LEU A 25 -8.49 26.55 10.01
N GLY A 26 -8.12 25.30 9.76
CA GLY A 26 -7.72 24.82 8.44
C GLY A 26 -8.87 24.24 7.64
N GLU A 27 -8.57 23.41 6.64
CA GLU A 27 -9.57 22.95 5.68
C GLU A 27 -10.61 22.01 6.33
N LYS A 28 -10.17 21.16 7.27
CA LYS A 28 -11.04 20.20 7.95
C LYS A 28 -10.89 20.32 9.45
N ILE A 29 -12.03 20.29 10.12
CA ILE A 29 -12.11 20.13 11.57
C ILE A 29 -12.58 18.72 11.86
N VAL A 30 -11.97 18.07 12.84
CA VAL A 30 -12.42 16.76 13.32
C VAL A 30 -12.61 16.82 14.83
N VAL A 31 -13.79 16.42 15.29
CA VAL A 31 -14.13 16.38 16.71
C VAL A 31 -14.79 15.06 17.05
N GLY A 32 -14.34 14.41 18.11
CA GLY A 32 -14.85 13.10 18.48
C GLY A 32 -14.22 12.53 19.74
N GLY A 33 -14.68 11.35 20.10
CA GLY A 33 -14.22 10.60 21.26
C GLY A 33 -15.22 9.50 21.63
N TRP A 34 -14.92 8.80 22.72
CA TRP A 34 -15.80 7.76 23.25
C TRP A 34 -16.89 8.35 24.12
N ILE A 35 -18.09 7.77 24.00
CA ILE A 35 -19.23 8.03 24.87
C ILE A 35 -19.77 6.72 25.44
N ASN A 36 -20.21 6.78 26.70
CA ASN A 36 -20.89 5.69 27.38
C ASN A 36 -22.22 6.19 27.98
N PRO A 37 -23.31 6.26 27.20
CA PRO A 37 -24.53 6.90 27.66
C PRO A 37 -25.36 5.97 28.56
N THR A 38 -26.04 6.53 29.56
CA THR A 38 -27.09 5.81 30.30
C THR A 38 -28.45 5.93 29.61
N THR A 39 -29.44 5.15 30.07
CA THR A 39 -30.83 5.25 29.61
C THR A 39 -31.39 6.67 29.67
N TYR A 40 -30.94 7.48 30.65
CA TYR A 40 -31.32 8.89 30.72
C TYR A 40 -30.85 9.66 29.48
N SER A 41 -29.56 9.58 29.16
CA SER A 41 -28.98 10.31 28.03
C SER A 41 -29.57 9.90 26.68
N ILE A 42 -29.98 8.63 26.57
CA ILE A 42 -30.61 8.07 25.37
C ILE A 42 -32.08 8.50 25.27
N GLY A 43 -32.82 8.52 26.40
CA GLY A 43 -34.27 8.75 26.41
C GLY A 43 -34.68 10.23 26.39
N GLN A 44 -33.79 11.15 26.73
CA GLN A 44 -34.11 12.58 26.81
C GLN A 44 -34.17 13.24 25.42
N THR A 45 -34.98 14.31 25.33
CA THR A 45 -35.15 15.04 24.07
C THR A 45 -33.85 15.66 23.59
N PHE A 46 -33.10 16.33 24.48
CA PHE A 46 -31.80 16.92 24.14
C PHE A 46 -30.79 16.69 25.27
N ILE A 47 -29.61 16.19 24.94
CA ILE A 47 -28.54 15.94 25.91
C ILE A 47 -27.19 16.44 25.37
N PRO A 48 -26.48 17.31 26.09
CA PRO A 48 -25.21 17.86 25.62
C PRO A 48 -24.11 16.79 25.62
N ILE A 49 -23.28 16.80 24.59
CA ILE A 49 -22.03 16.01 24.52
C ILE A 49 -20.85 16.95 24.53
N PHE A 50 -20.73 17.84 23.53
CA PHE A 50 -19.63 18.78 23.37
C PHE A 50 -20.21 20.14 23.01
N SER A 51 -19.84 21.19 23.73
CA SER A 51 -20.50 22.49 23.63
C SER A 51 -19.52 23.65 23.68
N THR A 52 -19.71 24.61 22.78
CA THR A 52 -19.11 25.96 22.86
C THR A 52 -20.17 27.03 23.16
N ARG A 53 -21.36 26.62 23.63
CA ARG A 53 -22.51 27.52 23.86
C ARG A 53 -22.54 28.19 25.24
N ASN A 54 -21.61 27.86 26.14
CA ASN A 54 -21.67 28.26 27.54
C ASN A 54 -20.47 29.12 28.01
N GLY A 55 -19.74 29.74 27.09
CA GLY A 55 -18.56 30.56 27.37
C GLY A 55 -18.69 32.00 26.85
N PRO A 56 -17.65 32.85 27.05
CA PRO A 56 -17.64 34.21 26.51
C PRO A 56 -17.64 34.21 24.98
N GLY A 57 -18.36 35.15 24.35
CA GLY A 57 -18.45 35.26 22.90
C GLY A 57 -19.56 34.39 22.28
N GLN A 58 -19.52 34.24 20.96
CA GLN A 58 -20.50 33.44 20.22
C GLN A 58 -20.00 32.00 20.01
N PRO A 59 -20.88 30.98 19.98
CA PRO A 59 -20.47 29.59 19.78
C PRO A 59 -19.96 29.34 18.35
N ILE A 60 -19.25 28.23 18.17
CA ILE A 60 -18.88 27.68 16.85
C ILE A 60 -19.64 26.39 16.56
N LEU A 61 -19.76 25.50 17.54
CA LEU A 61 -20.41 24.20 17.38
C LEU A 61 -21.03 23.66 18.68
N TYR A 62 -22.02 22.79 18.51
CA TYR A 62 -22.64 22.04 19.59
C TYR A 62 -23.02 20.63 19.12
N MET A 63 -22.46 19.61 19.78
CA MET A 63 -22.81 18.21 19.62
C MET A 63 -23.70 17.76 20.77
N SER A 64 -24.76 17.03 20.44
CA SER A 64 -25.75 16.54 21.40
C SER A 64 -26.36 15.21 20.96
N LEU A 65 -27.09 14.57 21.86
CA LEU A 65 -28.05 13.52 21.51
C LEU A 65 -29.46 14.12 21.42
N TYR A 66 -30.17 13.73 20.37
CA TYR A 66 -31.60 13.98 20.19
C TYR A 66 -32.36 12.67 20.26
N GLN A 67 -32.84 12.31 21.46
CA GLN A 67 -33.45 11.00 21.72
C GLN A 67 -32.52 9.84 21.31
N GLY A 68 -31.28 9.89 21.80
CA GLY A 68 -30.27 8.86 21.52
C GLY A 68 -29.62 8.95 20.13
N ARG A 69 -30.00 9.93 19.31
CA ARG A 69 -29.41 10.13 17.97
C ARG A 69 -28.38 11.25 17.99
N LEU A 70 -27.22 11.02 17.41
CA LEU A 70 -26.19 12.05 17.28
C LEU A 70 -26.73 13.26 16.50
N ARG A 71 -26.54 14.46 17.05
CA ARG A 71 -26.96 15.74 16.47
C ARG A 71 -25.83 16.73 16.51
N LEU A 72 -25.65 17.46 15.41
CA LEU A 72 -24.68 18.53 15.27
C LEU A 72 -25.38 19.86 14.95
N MET A 73 -24.94 20.93 15.62
CA MET A 73 -25.33 22.30 15.35
C MET A 73 -24.09 23.16 15.11
N LEU A 74 -24.13 24.03 14.08
CA LEU A 74 -23.03 24.95 13.75
C LEU A 74 -23.51 26.40 13.70
N TYR A 75 -22.63 27.32 14.14
CA TYR A 75 -22.95 28.72 14.37
C TYR A 75 -21.97 29.64 13.66
N ASN A 76 -22.47 30.78 13.17
CA ASN A 76 -21.65 31.84 12.58
C ASN A 76 -21.18 32.84 13.65
N ASN A 77 -20.34 33.81 13.26
CA ASN A 77 -19.81 34.83 14.18
C ASN A 77 -20.88 35.74 14.81
N ALA A 78 -22.09 35.80 14.27
CA ALA A 78 -23.22 36.48 14.92
C ALA A 78 -23.92 35.62 15.99
N GLY A 79 -23.45 34.40 16.24
CA GLY A 79 -24.11 33.40 17.08
C GLY A 79 -25.36 32.79 16.46
N THR A 80 -25.58 33.01 15.16
CA THR A 80 -26.74 32.48 14.45
C THR A 80 -26.47 31.05 14.01
N LEU A 81 -27.40 30.16 14.34
CA LEU A 81 -27.43 28.77 13.88
C LEU A 81 -27.64 28.73 12.37
N PHE A 82 -26.76 28.04 11.63
CA PHE A 82 -26.92 27.83 10.18
C PHE A 82 -26.94 26.36 9.76
N TYR A 83 -26.55 25.44 10.65
CA TYR A 83 -26.66 24.00 10.43
C TYR A 83 -27.19 23.34 11.69
N ASP A 84 -28.17 22.45 11.54
CA ASP A 84 -28.78 21.69 12.62
C ASP A 84 -29.32 20.38 12.03
N THR A 85 -28.69 19.26 12.39
CA THR A 85 -29.08 17.95 11.84
C THR A 85 -28.89 16.86 12.86
N SER A 86 -29.91 16.01 13.01
CA SER A 86 -29.86 14.77 13.78
C SER A 86 -29.79 13.58 12.84
N GLU A 87 -28.87 12.67 13.11
CA GLU A 87 -28.65 11.48 12.30
C GLU A 87 -29.65 10.36 12.60
N ILE A 88 -29.78 9.40 11.69
CA ILE A 88 -30.58 8.17 11.88
C ILE A 88 -29.67 6.98 11.59
N PRO A 89 -28.78 6.64 12.53
CA PRO A 89 -27.86 5.51 12.35
C PRO A 89 -28.57 4.17 12.40
N SER A 90 -27.97 3.16 11.76
CA SER A 90 -28.35 1.75 11.97
C SER A 90 -27.95 1.24 13.36
N ILE A 91 -26.97 1.88 13.99
CA ILE A 91 -26.51 1.61 15.35
C ILE A 91 -27.38 2.40 16.33
N SER A 92 -28.05 1.70 17.25
CA SER A 92 -28.81 2.32 18.34
C SER A 92 -28.00 2.29 19.63
N PHE A 93 -27.87 3.43 20.31
CA PHE A 93 -27.21 3.49 21.60
C PHE A 93 -28.01 2.76 22.67
N VAL A 94 -27.33 1.93 23.46
CA VAL A 94 -27.91 1.21 24.61
C VAL A 94 -27.29 1.70 25.91
N ASN A 95 -28.03 1.50 27.01
CA ASN A 95 -27.58 1.85 28.35
C ASN A 95 -26.23 1.19 28.67
N ASN A 96 -25.24 2.02 29.03
CA ASN A 96 -23.87 1.62 29.36
C ASN A 96 -23.10 0.96 28.19
N GLY A 97 -23.55 1.11 26.94
CA GLY A 97 -22.77 0.74 25.75
C GLY A 97 -21.65 1.75 25.47
N TRP A 98 -20.50 1.30 24.95
CA TRP A 98 -19.40 2.19 24.56
C TRP A 98 -19.40 2.44 23.05
N TYR A 99 -19.42 3.72 22.67
CA TYR A 99 -19.48 4.13 21.28
C TYR A 99 -18.40 5.17 20.98
N PHE A 100 -17.67 4.99 19.88
CA PHE A 100 -16.78 6.01 19.35
C PHE A 100 -17.57 6.87 18.38
N ILE A 101 -17.65 8.17 18.62
CA ILE A 101 -18.35 9.11 17.76
C ILE A 101 -17.37 10.15 17.22
N THR A 102 -17.50 10.53 15.96
CA THR A 102 -16.67 11.57 15.36
C THR A 102 -17.44 12.32 14.29
N THR A 103 -17.14 13.60 14.12
CA THR A 103 -17.65 14.45 13.06
C THR A 103 -16.49 15.08 12.32
N ILE A 104 -16.43 14.86 11.00
CA ILE A 104 -15.59 15.64 10.09
C ILE A 104 -16.41 16.81 9.57
N ILE A 105 -15.92 18.03 9.76
CA ILE A 105 -16.46 19.26 9.18
C ILE A 105 -15.44 19.79 8.18
N ASN A 106 -15.71 19.62 6.89
CA ASN A 106 -14.90 20.19 5.82
C ASN A 106 -15.38 21.62 5.54
N ARG A 107 -14.48 22.58 5.77
CA ARG A 107 -14.73 24.02 5.61
C ARG A 107 -14.61 24.48 4.17
N THR A 108 -13.69 23.88 3.41
CA THR A 108 -13.43 24.19 2.00
C THR A 108 -14.58 23.68 1.13
N ASP A 109 -14.90 22.40 1.25
CA ASP A 109 -15.95 21.76 0.44
C ASP A 109 -17.37 21.99 0.99
N LYS A 110 -17.47 22.61 2.18
CA LYS A 110 -18.74 22.85 2.89
C LYS A 110 -19.55 21.58 3.13
N THR A 111 -18.86 20.51 3.52
CA THR A 111 -19.45 19.20 3.82
C THR A 111 -19.25 18.76 5.26
N ILE A 112 -20.14 17.91 5.75
CA ILE A 112 -20.09 17.30 7.08
C ILE A 112 -20.35 15.80 6.93
N GLN A 113 -19.59 14.99 7.68
CA GLN A 113 -19.84 13.55 7.78
C GLN A 113 -19.61 13.07 9.21
N ASN A 114 -20.51 12.23 9.71
CA ASN A 114 -20.47 11.67 11.05
C ASN A 114 -20.09 10.19 11.01
N PHE A 115 -19.37 9.73 12.04
CA PHE A 115 -18.98 8.34 12.27
C PHE A 115 -19.51 7.88 13.63
N ILE A 116 -19.98 6.64 13.68
CA ILE A 116 -20.34 5.93 14.92
C ILE A 116 -19.74 4.52 14.84
N GLY A 117 -18.98 4.13 15.86
CA GLY A 117 -18.50 2.75 16.05
C GLY A 117 -18.99 2.16 17.37
N ASP A 118 -19.55 0.95 17.34
CA ASP A 118 -19.99 0.20 18.53
C ASP A 118 -18.90 -0.74 19.02
N ARG A 119 -18.37 -0.50 20.23
CA ARG A 119 -17.28 -1.30 20.81
C ARG A 119 -17.65 -2.78 20.97
N SER A 120 -18.91 -3.10 21.21
CA SER A 120 -19.34 -4.44 21.62
C SER A 120 -19.22 -5.50 20.52
N ASN A 121 -19.41 -5.07 19.27
CA ASN A 121 -19.43 -5.95 18.10
C ASN A 121 -18.59 -5.41 16.93
N GLY A 122 -17.97 -4.22 17.08
CA GLY A 122 -17.18 -3.58 16.05
C GLY A 122 -18.01 -3.04 14.87
N ALA A 123 -19.33 -2.97 14.98
CA ALA A 123 -20.18 -2.40 13.94
C ALA A 123 -19.87 -0.92 13.77
N THR A 124 -19.88 -0.44 12.52
CA THR A 124 -19.65 0.96 12.20
C THR A 124 -20.78 1.51 11.35
N TRP A 125 -21.00 2.81 11.46
CA TRP A 125 -21.94 3.55 10.65
C TRP A 125 -21.35 4.91 10.29
N GLN A 126 -21.52 5.29 9.02
CA GLN A 126 -21.15 6.59 8.50
C GLN A 126 -22.41 7.30 8.02
N SER A 127 -22.55 8.58 8.32
CA SER A 127 -23.62 9.37 7.74
C SER A 127 -23.39 9.58 6.23
N PRO A 128 -24.45 9.85 5.46
CA PRO A 128 -24.28 10.49 4.16
C PRO A 128 -23.49 11.79 4.32
N VAL A 129 -22.73 12.15 3.29
CA VAL A 129 -22.07 13.46 3.23
C VAL A 129 -23.16 14.55 3.12
N ARG A 130 -23.19 15.47 4.08
CA ARG A 130 -24.16 16.57 4.16
C ARG A 130 -23.52 17.87 3.72
N ASN A 131 -24.21 18.64 2.90
CA ASN A 131 -23.79 20.00 2.57
C ASN A 131 -24.35 21.00 3.59
N TYR A 132 -23.62 22.09 3.84
CA TYR A 132 -24.12 23.22 4.61
C TYR A 132 -23.82 24.55 3.89
N THR A 133 -24.61 25.57 4.20
CA THR A 133 -24.45 26.91 3.64
C THR A 133 -24.21 27.88 4.81
N GLY A 134 -22.95 28.24 5.05
CA GLY A 134 -22.56 29.06 6.19
C GLY A 134 -21.05 29.17 6.36
N VAL A 135 -20.65 30.13 7.19
CA VAL A 135 -19.27 30.33 7.65
C VAL A 135 -19.27 30.14 9.15
N LEU A 136 -18.39 29.26 9.64
CA LEU A 136 -18.24 28.98 11.07
C LEU A 136 -17.78 30.24 11.82
N ASN A 137 -18.06 30.30 13.11
CA ASN A 137 -17.48 31.33 13.96
C ASN A 137 -15.98 31.09 14.21
N GLU A 138 -15.14 31.69 13.37
CA GLU A 138 -13.68 31.63 13.48
C GLU A 138 -13.12 32.53 14.61
N GLU A 139 -13.97 33.35 15.22
CA GLU A 139 -13.66 34.24 16.34
C GLU A 139 -14.24 33.71 17.66
N CYS A 140 -14.50 32.39 17.74
CA CYS A 140 -15.07 31.78 18.92
C CYS A 140 -14.11 31.84 20.10
N THR A 141 -14.47 32.57 21.15
CA THR A 141 -13.71 32.67 22.40
C THR A 141 -14.29 31.78 23.51
N ALA A 142 -15.35 31.03 23.24
CA ALA A 142 -16.01 30.21 24.25
C ALA A 142 -15.14 29.03 24.68
N ASP A 143 -15.26 28.65 25.96
CA ASP A 143 -14.71 27.40 26.48
C ASP A 143 -15.35 26.19 25.80
N ILE A 144 -14.61 25.07 25.80
CA ILE A 144 -15.15 23.77 25.43
C ILE A 144 -15.70 23.12 26.68
N VAL A 145 -17.00 22.83 26.67
CA VAL A 145 -17.71 22.14 27.76
C VAL A 145 -18.19 20.78 27.27
N VAL A 146 -17.70 19.71 27.89
CA VAL A 146 -18.09 18.33 27.59
C VAL A 146 -19.03 17.81 28.67
N GLY A 147 -20.21 17.37 28.26
CA GLY A 147 -21.21 16.77 29.15
C GLY A 147 -22.13 17.74 29.89
N MET A 148 -22.10 19.04 29.58
CA MET A 148 -22.99 20.03 30.21
C MET A 148 -23.41 21.16 29.25
N LEU A 149 -24.62 21.70 29.46
CA LEU A 149 -25.08 22.94 28.85
C LEU A 149 -25.82 23.82 29.86
N GLN A 150 -25.36 25.07 30.01
CA GLN A 150 -26.00 26.15 30.79
C GLN A 150 -26.32 25.79 32.24
N ASP A 151 -25.45 25.01 32.89
CA ASP A 151 -25.61 24.51 34.26
C ASP A 151 -26.94 23.78 34.54
N THR A 152 -27.66 23.42 33.48
CA THR A 152 -29.04 22.93 33.51
C THR A 152 -29.13 21.51 32.96
N TYR A 153 -28.50 21.25 31.82
CA TYR A 153 -28.52 19.96 31.16
C TYR A 153 -27.20 19.24 31.36
N TYR A 154 -27.25 17.99 31.83
CA TYR A 154 -26.07 17.18 32.13
C TYR A 154 -26.15 15.84 31.41
N TYR A 155 -25.04 15.43 30.81
CA TYR A 155 -24.87 14.10 30.27
C TYR A 155 -24.76 13.09 31.41
N ALA A 156 -25.61 12.07 31.37
CA ALA A 156 -25.47 10.88 32.21
C ALA A 156 -24.69 9.80 31.46
N GLY A 157 -23.51 9.46 31.97
CA GLY A 157 -22.61 8.48 31.36
C GLY A 157 -21.13 8.78 31.56
N GLY A 158 -20.32 8.11 30.74
CA GLY A 158 -18.88 8.32 30.59
C GLY A 158 -18.48 8.98 29.29
N PHE A 159 -17.32 9.63 29.32
CA PHE A 159 -16.56 10.13 28.18
C PHE A 159 -15.14 9.57 28.29
N ASP A 160 -14.50 9.29 27.15
CA ASP A 160 -13.10 8.86 27.11
C ASP A 160 -12.42 9.29 25.80
N ASP A 161 -11.11 9.51 25.82
CA ASP A 161 -10.25 9.94 24.69
C ASP A 161 -10.92 10.93 23.70
N TRP A 162 -11.32 12.10 24.20
CA TRP A 162 -11.89 13.16 23.36
C TRP A 162 -10.83 14.05 22.75
N PHE A 163 -11.03 14.42 21.48
CA PHE A 163 -10.13 15.29 20.72
C PHE A 163 -10.87 16.30 19.85
N PHE A 164 -10.15 17.36 19.49
CA PHE A 164 -10.56 18.38 18.53
C PHE A 164 -9.34 18.79 17.70
N GLU A 165 -9.37 18.53 16.40
CA GLU A 165 -8.33 18.95 15.46
C GLU A 165 -8.83 20.11 14.60
N LYS A 166 -8.09 21.23 14.62
CA LYS A 166 -8.44 22.48 13.91
C LYS A 166 -8.10 22.47 12.42
N ASP A 167 -7.13 21.64 12.02
CA ASP A 167 -6.66 21.48 10.64
C ASP A 167 -6.24 20.02 10.43
N SER A 168 -7.24 19.16 10.32
CA SER A 168 -7.04 17.72 10.29
C SER A 168 -6.78 17.22 8.88
N LYS A 169 -5.85 16.27 8.76
CA LYS A 169 -5.67 15.46 7.55
C LYS A 169 -6.49 14.17 7.56
N LEU A 170 -7.18 13.89 8.67
CA LEU A 170 -7.94 12.65 8.82
C LEU A 170 -9.05 12.56 7.77
N THR A 171 -9.12 11.40 7.15
CA THR A 171 -10.22 10.97 6.29
C THR A 171 -11.21 10.12 7.09
N MET A 172 -12.39 9.85 6.50
CA MET A 172 -13.34 8.93 7.11
C MET A 172 -12.77 7.50 7.22
N GLU A 173 -11.89 7.12 6.30
CA GLU A 173 -11.19 5.84 6.35
C GLU A 173 -10.20 5.78 7.53
N ASP A 174 -9.46 6.87 7.78
CA ASP A 174 -8.54 6.93 8.93
C ASP A 174 -9.29 6.80 10.27
N ILE A 175 -10.48 7.42 10.38
CA ILE A 175 -11.35 7.30 11.56
C ILE A 175 -11.84 5.86 11.71
N HIS A 176 -12.30 5.24 10.63
CA HIS A 176 -12.74 3.84 10.62
C HIS A 176 -11.61 2.90 11.07
N LEU A 177 -10.42 3.07 10.50
CA LEU A 177 -9.22 2.31 10.80
C LEU A 177 -8.78 2.48 12.27
N HIS A 178 -8.82 3.72 12.77
CA HIS A 178 -8.52 4.02 14.17
C HIS A 178 -9.50 3.30 15.12
N PHE A 179 -10.81 3.40 14.85
CA PHE A 179 -11.82 2.70 15.64
C PHE A 179 -11.60 1.18 15.63
N LYS A 180 -11.46 0.57 14.45
CA LYS A 180 -11.25 -0.88 14.29
C LYS A 180 -9.99 -1.37 15.00
N SER A 181 -8.94 -0.56 15.01
CA SER A 181 -7.68 -0.87 15.70
C SER A 181 -7.79 -0.73 17.22
N SER A 182 -8.43 0.36 17.68
CA SER A 182 -8.54 0.68 19.11
C SER A 182 -9.32 -0.37 19.91
N ILE A 183 -10.42 -0.91 19.36
CA ILE A 183 -11.26 -1.92 20.03
C ILE A 183 -10.56 -3.28 20.24
N GLN A 184 -9.39 -3.49 19.64
CA GLN A 184 -8.62 -4.73 19.80
C GLN A 184 -7.70 -4.71 21.03
N ALA A 185 -7.42 -3.53 21.59
CA ALA A 185 -6.44 -3.36 22.66
C ALA A 185 -7.08 -3.24 24.04
N ASN A 186 -6.35 -3.65 25.09
CA ASN A 186 -6.85 -3.61 26.47
C ASN A 186 -5.85 -3.04 27.49
N GLY A 187 -4.72 -2.48 27.06
CA GLY A 187 -3.70 -1.97 27.98
C GLY A 187 -4.18 -0.81 28.88
N ALA A 188 -5.12 -0.02 28.38
CA ALA A 188 -5.78 1.07 29.12
C ALA A 188 -7.19 0.70 29.61
N ASP A 189 -7.63 -0.55 29.42
CA ASP A 189 -8.96 -0.96 29.84
C ASP A 189 -9.00 -1.16 31.36
N SER A 190 -9.86 -0.39 32.04
CA SER A 190 -10.03 -0.48 33.49
C SER A 190 -10.50 -1.87 33.99
N ALA A 191 -11.11 -2.70 33.14
CA ALA A 191 -11.47 -4.08 33.48
C ALA A 191 -10.35 -5.10 33.20
N SER A 192 -9.24 -4.66 32.60
CA SER A 192 -8.09 -5.52 32.28
C SER A 192 -7.28 -5.90 33.52
N GLN A 193 -6.57 -7.02 33.42
CA GLN A 193 -5.59 -7.48 34.41
C GLN A 193 -4.16 -6.97 34.11
N VAL A 194 -4.01 -6.17 33.06
CA VAL A 194 -2.76 -5.47 32.71
C VAL A 194 -2.96 -3.95 32.75
N ASP A 195 -1.87 -3.23 32.94
CA ASP A 195 -1.82 -1.77 33.05
C ASP A 195 -0.70 -1.24 32.16
N ALA A 196 -1.08 -0.43 31.17
CA ALA A 196 -0.19 0.25 30.24
C ALA A 196 -0.17 1.78 30.46
N LEU A 197 -0.69 2.27 31.58
CA LEU A 197 -0.85 3.69 31.88
C LEU A 197 0.05 4.15 33.03
N THR A 198 0.15 3.35 34.10
CA THR A 198 0.82 3.79 35.34
C THR A 198 2.33 3.93 35.20
N GLU A 199 2.97 3.04 34.43
CA GLU A 199 4.42 3.07 34.20
C GLU A 199 4.74 3.46 32.74
N PRO A 200 5.26 4.68 32.49
CA PRO A 200 5.58 5.12 31.14
C PRO A 200 6.57 4.19 30.43
N GLY A 201 6.21 3.74 29.22
CA GLY A 201 7.06 2.88 28.39
C GLY A 201 7.03 1.39 28.76
N ALA A 202 6.15 0.97 29.68
CA ALA A 202 6.01 -0.43 30.05
C ALA A 202 4.54 -0.84 30.20
N VAL A 203 4.27 -2.13 30.00
CA VAL A 203 3.03 -2.79 30.42
C VAL A 203 3.34 -3.74 31.56
N ILE A 204 2.56 -3.63 32.64
CA ILE A 204 2.68 -4.47 33.83
C ILE A 204 1.36 -5.19 34.12
N LEU A 205 1.36 -6.16 35.02
CA LEU A 205 0.13 -6.61 35.66
C LEU A 205 -0.51 -5.45 36.43
N LYS A 206 -1.82 -5.30 36.34
CA LYS A 206 -2.56 -4.25 37.03
C LYS A 206 -2.66 -4.57 38.52
N GLN A 207 -2.23 -3.65 39.36
CA GLN A 207 -2.31 -3.82 40.81
C GLN A 207 -3.72 -3.49 41.33
N GLU A 208 -4.29 -4.37 42.14
CA GLU A 208 -5.53 -4.13 42.89
C GLU A 208 -5.30 -4.45 44.37
N ASP A 209 -5.74 -3.58 45.28
CA ASP A 209 -5.53 -3.73 46.73
C ASP A 209 -4.07 -4.05 47.14
N ASN A 210 -3.11 -3.38 46.48
CA ASN A 210 -1.66 -3.59 46.64
C ASN A 210 -1.14 -4.98 46.24
N LYS A 211 -1.91 -5.75 45.46
CA LYS A 211 -1.53 -7.07 44.97
C LYS A 211 -1.63 -7.15 43.45
N TYR A 212 -0.67 -7.82 42.83
CA TYR A 212 -0.73 -8.18 41.42
C TYR A 212 -1.46 -9.52 41.25
N PRO A 213 -2.34 -9.66 40.24
CA PRO A 213 -2.93 -10.96 39.90
C PRO A 213 -1.83 -11.92 39.40
N GLY A 214 -2.00 -13.22 39.61
CA GLY A 214 -1.00 -14.21 39.17
C GLY A 214 -0.78 -14.27 37.65
N SER A 215 -1.75 -13.77 36.87
CA SER A 215 -1.68 -13.71 35.40
C SER A 215 -2.53 -12.58 34.83
N GLY A 216 -2.09 -12.01 33.71
CA GLY A 216 -2.81 -11.01 32.94
C GLY A 216 -2.45 -11.11 31.46
N VAL A 217 -3.41 -10.79 30.59
CA VAL A 217 -3.23 -10.90 29.13
C VAL A 217 -3.36 -9.51 28.50
N LEU A 218 -2.31 -9.08 27.81
CA LEU A 218 -2.32 -7.89 26.96
C LEU A 218 -2.72 -8.28 25.54
N TYR A 219 -3.68 -7.54 24.99
CA TYR A 219 -3.96 -7.45 23.56
C TYR A 219 -3.48 -6.09 23.07
N THR A 220 -2.71 -6.08 21.99
CA THR A 220 -2.19 -4.84 21.40
C THR A 220 -3.07 -4.34 20.26
N ILE A 221 -2.93 -3.05 19.95
CA ILE A 221 -3.48 -2.53 18.68
C ILE A 221 -2.79 -3.25 17.50
N PRO A 222 -3.53 -3.55 16.43
CA PRO A 222 -2.96 -4.00 15.18
C PRO A 222 -1.89 -3.04 14.64
N LYS A 223 -0.87 -3.60 14.00
CA LYS A 223 0.12 -2.86 13.20
C LYS A 223 0.13 -3.40 11.78
N LYS A 224 0.41 -2.53 10.82
CA LYS A 224 0.65 -2.95 9.43
C LYS A 224 1.82 -3.93 9.40
N CYS A 225 1.68 -4.99 8.63
CA CYS A 225 2.63 -6.10 8.49
C CYS A 225 2.82 -6.39 7.00
N SER A 226 4.01 -6.09 6.48
CA SER A 226 4.42 -6.46 5.10
C SER A 226 5.77 -7.15 5.17
N LEU A 227 5.79 -8.43 5.54
CA LEU A 227 7.06 -9.15 5.61
C LEU A 227 7.53 -9.51 4.20
N GLY A 228 8.79 -9.20 3.90
CA GLY A 228 9.51 -9.66 2.73
C GLY A 228 9.88 -11.14 2.78
N GLY A 229 9.76 -11.78 3.93
CA GLY A 229 10.00 -13.20 4.02
C GLY A 229 9.43 -13.82 5.27
N ASN A 230 10.31 -14.37 6.09
CA ASN A 230 9.90 -14.91 7.37
C ASN A 230 9.92 -13.77 8.40
N GLY A 231 8.94 -13.76 9.29
CA GLY A 231 8.96 -12.84 10.42
C GLY A 231 9.68 -13.43 11.62
N ARG A 232 10.31 -12.56 12.43
CA ARG A 232 10.66 -12.90 13.82
C ARG A 232 10.10 -11.84 14.76
N VAL A 233 9.50 -12.29 15.86
CA VAL A 233 9.05 -11.43 16.95
C VAL A 233 10.07 -11.49 18.06
N SER A 234 10.61 -10.33 18.45
CA SER A 234 11.40 -10.20 19.68
C SER A 234 10.59 -9.44 20.72
N VAL A 235 10.71 -9.87 21.97
CA VAL A 235 10.07 -9.21 23.12
C VAL A 235 11.15 -8.77 24.10
N THR A 236 11.16 -7.49 24.42
CA THR A 236 12.02 -6.90 25.45
C THR A 236 11.22 -6.79 26.74
N SER A 237 11.73 -7.36 27.83
CA SER A 237 11.06 -7.33 29.13
C SER A 237 12.02 -7.25 30.31
N GLU A 238 11.55 -6.69 31.43
CA GLU A 238 12.19 -6.79 32.73
C GLU A 238 11.45 -7.83 33.58
N TYR A 239 12.17 -8.80 34.13
CA TYR A 239 11.56 -9.86 34.91
C TYR A 239 12.53 -10.44 35.95
N ILE A 240 11.96 -11.17 36.91
CA ILE A 240 12.70 -11.88 37.95
C ILE A 240 12.59 -13.37 37.64
N ALA A 241 13.71 -13.99 37.26
CA ALA A 241 13.75 -15.40 36.88
C ALA A 241 13.13 -16.29 37.98
N GLY A 242 12.15 -17.11 37.58
CA GLY A 242 11.42 -18.01 38.49
C GLY A 242 10.37 -17.31 39.38
N THR A 243 10.11 -16.01 39.20
CA THR A 243 9.07 -15.29 39.94
C THR A 243 8.12 -14.55 39.00
N THR A 244 8.63 -13.76 38.06
CA THR A 244 7.81 -13.05 37.06
C THR A 244 8.26 -13.42 35.67
N ALA A 245 7.34 -13.37 34.69
CA ALA A 245 7.68 -13.70 33.30
C ALA A 245 6.70 -13.07 32.30
N ILE A 246 7.21 -12.86 31.08
CA ILE A 246 6.38 -12.90 29.87
C ILE A 246 6.29 -14.38 29.48
N SER A 247 5.19 -15.04 29.84
CA SER A 247 5.08 -16.50 29.78
C SER A 247 4.60 -17.03 28.43
N LEU A 248 3.91 -16.20 27.65
CA LEU A 248 3.39 -16.56 26.34
C LEU A 248 3.31 -15.35 25.42
N VAL A 249 3.70 -15.53 24.17
CA VAL A 249 3.57 -14.54 23.10
C VAL A 249 2.92 -15.22 21.91
N GLU A 250 1.79 -14.68 21.48
CA GLU A 250 1.01 -15.17 20.36
C GLU A 250 0.74 -14.04 19.37
N THR A 251 0.54 -14.43 18.12
CA THR A 251 0.24 -13.53 17.01
C THR A 251 -1.05 -13.95 16.32
N SER A 252 -1.73 -12.98 15.72
CA SER A 252 -2.90 -13.17 14.88
C SER A 252 -2.82 -12.12 13.77
N THR A 253 -3.22 -12.49 12.55
CA THR A 253 -3.04 -11.66 11.35
C THR A 253 -4.34 -11.52 10.58
N SER A 254 -4.49 -10.42 9.83
CA SER A 254 -5.71 -10.07 9.10
C SER A 254 -5.37 -9.20 7.89
N ASP A 255 -6.18 -9.26 6.83
CA ASP A 255 -6.05 -8.38 5.66
C ASP A 255 -6.96 -7.14 5.77
N ASP A 256 -7.96 -7.16 6.66
CA ASP A 256 -9.07 -6.19 6.71
C ASP A 256 -9.44 -5.68 8.12
N LEU A 257 -8.73 -6.15 9.17
CA LEU A 257 -8.99 -5.89 10.60
C LEU A 257 -10.29 -6.47 11.16
N GLU A 258 -11.02 -7.26 10.38
CA GLU A 258 -12.24 -7.94 10.79
C GLU A 258 -12.02 -9.45 10.89
N ASP A 259 -11.49 -10.05 9.82
CA ASP A 259 -11.24 -11.47 9.69
C ASP A 259 -9.82 -11.82 10.16
N TRP A 260 -9.72 -12.23 11.42
CA TRP A 260 -8.47 -12.58 12.08
C TRP A 260 -8.19 -14.07 12.05
N THR A 261 -6.93 -14.45 11.82
CA THR A 261 -6.49 -15.83 12.04
C THR A 261 -6.60 -16.21 13.51
N SER A 262 -6.68 -17.52 13.79
CA SER A 262 -6.50 -18.04 15.14
C SER A 262 -5.16 -17.56 15.73
N TRP A 263 -5.13 -17.34 17.04
CA TRP A 263 -3.90 -17.03 17.76
C TRP A 263 -2.91 -18.19 17.65
N GLN A 264 -1.67 -17.87 17.29
CA GLN A 264 -0.58 -18.85 17.18
C GLN A 264 0.62 -18.39 18.00
N THR A 265 1.16 -19.29 18.82
CA THR A 265 2.40 -19.08 19.57
C THR A 265 3.57 -18.89 18.61
N ILE A 266 4.46 -17.95 18.91
CA ILE A 266 5.70 -17.78 18.14
C ILE A 266 6.65 -18.97 18.37
N GLY A 267 7.58 -19.18 17.45
CA GLY A 267 8.59 -20.23 17.55
C GLY A 267 9.56 -20.01 18.72
N PRO A 268 10.32 -21.05 19.13
CA PRO A 268 11.22 -20.98 20.28
C PRO A 268 12.29 -19.90 20.19
N THR A 269 12.63 -19.42 18.98
CA THR A 269 13.59 -18.32 18.78
C THR A 269 12.94 -17.09 18.16
N GLY A 270 11.63 -16.97 18.32
CA GLY A 270 10.82 -15.83 17.89
C GLY A 270 10.22 -15.98 16.50
N GLU A 271 10.33 -17.13 15.83
CA GLU A 271 9.79 -17.31 14.48
C GLU A 271 8.28 -17.00 14.42
N LEU A 272 7.88 -16.18 13.44
CA LEU A 272 6.47 -15.93 13.21
C LEU A 272 5.83 -17.17 12.56
N ILE A 273 4.83 -17.73 13.24
CA ILE A 273 4.07 -18.88 12.76
C ILE A 273 2.78 -18.46 12.03
N SER A 274 2.20 -17.32 12.43
CA SER A 274 1.04 -16.73 11.74
C SER A 274 1.38 -16.40 10.28
N PRO A 275 0.43 -16.58 9.34
CA PRO A 275 0.66 -16.24 7.94
C PRO A 275 0.90 -14.74 7.78
N ASN A 276 1.68 -14.36 6.75
CA ASN A 276 1.89 -12.97 6.40
C ASN A 276 0.60 -12.39 5.79
N ARG A 277 0.05 -11.33 6.39
CA ARG A 277 -1.14 -10.58 5.96
C ARG A 277 -0.94 -9.10 6.28
N ALA A 278 -1.81 -8.24 5.75
CA ALA A 278 -1.64 -6.78 5.85
C ALA A 278 -1.51 -6.23 7.28
N TYR A 279 -2.08 -6.90 8.27
CA TYR A 279 -2.06 -6.50 9.69
C TYR A 279 -1.67 -7.66 10.61
N ILE A 280 -0.96 -7.33 11.70
CA ILE A 280 -0.61 -8.23 12.79
C ILE A 280 -0.98 -7.61 14.14
N ARG A 281 -1.44 -8.44 15.07
CA ARG A 281 -1.65 -8.08 16.48
C ARG A 281 -1.03 -9.13 17.40
N TYR A 282 -0.82 -8.74 18.66
CA TYR A 282 -0.15 -9.59 19.65
C TYR A 282 -1.06 -9.87 20.84
N ARG A 283 -0.99 -11.09 21.35
CA ARG A 283 -1.55 -11.51 22.63
C ARG A 283 -0.41 -11.98 23.51
N ILE A 284 -0.22 -11.30 24.64
CA ILE A 284 0.96 -11.48 25.50
C ILE A 284 0.50 -11.76 26.92
N THR A 285 0.95 -12.88 27.48
CA THR A 285 0.62 -13.27 28.85
C THR A 285 1.76 -12.88 29.79
N LEU A 286 1.42 -12.08 30.79
CA LEU A 286 2.28 -11.71 31.92
C LEU A 286 1.90 -12.60 33.10
N THR A 287 2.88 -13.11 33.85
CA THR A 287 2.63 -13.94 35.04
C THR A 287 3.53 -13.57 36.21
N THR A 288 3.04 -13.79 37.43
CA THR A 288 3.81 -13.68 38.68
C THR A 288 3.45 -14.79 39.66
N GLU A 289 4.45 -15.31 40.36
CA GLU A 289 4.32 -16.21 41.52
C GLU A 289 4.39 -15.44 42.85
N ASP A 290 4.61 -14.13 42.80
CA ASP A 290 4.71 -13.22 43.96
C ASP A 290 3.80 -12.02 43.73
N GLU A 291 2.69 -11.96 44.46
CA GLU A 291 1.68 -10.89 44.34
C GLU A 291 2.23 -9.48 44.64
N THR A 292 3.47 -9.36 45.15
CA THR A 292 4.14 -8.07 45.37
C THR A 292 5.00 -7.61 44.19
N LYS A 293 5.14 -8.44 43.16
CA LYS A 293 6.01 -8.19 42.00
C LYS A 293 5.29 -8.41 40.68
N THR A 294 5.72 -7.71 39.64
CA THR A 294 5.15 -7.76 38.30
C THR A 294 6.27 -7.76 37.25
N PRO A 295 6.15 -8.53 36.14
CA PRO A 295 7.04 -8.35 35.01
C PRO A 295 6.71 -7.04 34.28
N LYS A 296 7.68 -6.48 33.55
CA LYS A 296 7.46 -5.34 32.67
C LYS A 296 7.69 -5.75 31.22
N LEU A 297 6.67 -5.63 30.40
CA LEU A 297 6.80 -5.70 28.95
C LEU A 297 7.20 -4.31 28.45
N ILE A 298 8.37 -4.19 27.82
CA ILE A 298 8.91 -2.91 27.34
C ILE A 298 8.64 -2.73 25.84
N GLU A 299 8.93 -3.77 25.05
CA GLU A 299 8.88 -3.65 23.59
C GLU A 299 8.51 -4.97 22.93
N VAL A 300 7.78 -4.88 21.82
CA VAL A 300 7.51 -5.98 20.91
C VAL A 300 7.92 -5.50 19.51
N VAL A 301 8.90 -6.17 18.92
CA VAL A 301 9.43 -5.82 17.59
C VAL A 301 9.18 -6.96 16.63
N LEU A 302 8.61 -6.64 15.47
CA LEU A 302 8.57 -7.54 14.32
C LEU A 302 9.76 -7.26 13.42
N HIS A 303 10.65 -8.23 13.31
CA HIS A 303 11.76 -8.22 12.37
C HIS A 303 11.33 -8.90 11.08
N ASP A 304 11.54 -8.21 9.96
CA ASP A 304 11.48 -8.83 8.66
C ASP A 304 12.80 -9.54 8.37
N ILE A 305 12.72 -10.77 7.88
CA ILE A 305 13.83 -11.50 7.31
C ILE A 305 13.49 -11.68 5.84
N PRO A 306 13.86 -10.69 5.00
CA PRO A 306 13.59 -10.75 3.58
C PRO A 306 14.17 -12.04 3.01
N LYS A 307 13.40 -12.68 2.13
CA LYS A 307 13.98 -13.78 1.36
C LYS A 307 15.03 -13.19 0.41
N PRO A 308 16.15 -13.89 0.19
CA PRO A 308 17.13 -13.45 -0.79
C PRO A 308 16.46 -13.34 -2.17
N ALA A 309 16.88 -12.34 -2.96
CA ALA A 309 16.31 -12.10 -4.29
C ALA A 309 16.42 -13.32 -5.22
N TYR A 310 17.39 -14.21 -4.97
CA TYR A 310 17.49 -15.52 -5.60
C TYR A 310 18.37 -16.49 -4.78
N GLU A 311 17.99 -17.77 -4.73
CA GLU A 311 18.92 -18.86 -4.36
C GLU A 311 19.57 -19.50 -5.60
N LYS A 312 18.89 -19.45 -6.77
CA LYS A 312 19.34 -19.85 -8.11
C LYS A 312 18.60 -19.00 -9.16
N LEU A 313 19.19 -18.82 -10.35
CA LEU A 313 18.62 -18.05 -11.48
C LEU A 313 17.15 -18.38 -11.81
N GLY A 314 16.76 -19.66 -11.78
CA GLY A 314 15.37 -20.08 -12.05
C GLY A 314 14.35 -19.77 -10.94
N PHE A 315 14.78 -19.16 -9.84
CA PHE A 315 13.93 -18.71 -8.73
C PHE A 315 14.14 -17.22 -8.42
N ALA A 316 14.62 -16.46 -9.41
CA ALA A 316 14.77 -15.02 -9.27
C ALA A 316 13.41 -14.33 -9.07
N ARG A 317 13.40 -13.38 -8.14
CA ARG A 317 12.23 -12.56 -7.83
C ARG A 317 12.36 -11.21 -8.52
N PRO A 318 11.27 -10.65 -9.08
CA PRO A 318 11.29 -9.28 -9.55
C PRO A 318 11.58 -8.31 -8.38
N VAL A 319 12.42 -7.31 -8.64
CA VAL A 319 12.82 -6.29 -7.67
C VAL A 319 12.52 -4.92 -8.25
N VAL A 320 11.64 -4.16 -7.61
CA VAL A 320 11.39 -2.75 -7.99
C VAL A 320 12.59 -1.92 -7.58
N LEU A 321 13.01 -1.01 -8.47
CA LEU A 321 14.13 -0.10 -8.24
C LEU A 321 13.64 1.32 -7.94
N ASP A 322 14.40 2.04 -7.12
CA ASP A 322 14.22 3.47 -6.89
C ASP A 322 14.83 4.31 -8.03
N SER A 323 14.71 5.64 -7.95
CA SER A 323 15.23 6.55 -8.97
C SER A 323 16.76 6.56 -9.11
N ASN A 324 17.49 5.98 -8.16
CA ASN A 324 18.95 5.84 -8.21
C ASN A 324 19.37 4.43 -8.66
N GLY A 325 18.43 3.55 -9.00
CA GLY A 325 18.67 2.15 -9.35
C GLY A 325 18.98 1.27 -8.13
N ALA A 326 18.76 1.75 -6.90
CA ALA A 326 18.83 0.93 -5.70
C ALA A 326 17.55 0.12 -5.52
N TRP A 327 17.61 -0.97 -4.75
CA TRP A 327 16.44 -1.80 -4.49
C TRP A 327 15.41 -1.06 -3.62
N ASP A 328 14.21 -0.88 -4.14
CA ASP A 328 13.05 -0.30 -3.44
C ASP A 328 12.22 -1.40 -2.78
N ALA A 329 11.85 -2.44 -3.53
CA ALA A 329 11.06 -3.56 -3.02
C ALA A 329 11.34 -4.88 -3.73
N VAL A 330 11.56 -5.96 -2.96
CA VAL A 330 11.60 -7.33 -3.49
C VAL A 330 10.18 -7.89 -3.51
N LEU A 331 9.72 -8.37 -4.67
CA LEU A 331 8.35 -8.87 -4.87
C LEU A 331 8.26 -10.36 -4.55
N GLU A 332 8.20 -10.66 -3.27
CA GLU A 332 8.30 -12.02 -2.70
C GLU A 332 7.21 -12.99 -3.15
N ASN A 333 6.02 -12.39 -3.28
CA ASN A 333 4.76 -13.07 -3.54
C ASN A 333 4.40 -12.97 -5.03
N ALA A 334 5.32 -12.48 -5.86
CA ALA A 334 5.18 -12.55 -7.30
C ALA A 334 5.17 -14.03 -7.75
N PHE A 335 4.26 -14.35 -8.66
CA PHE A 335 4.11 -15.67 -9.25
C PHE A 335 3.85 -15.54 -10.75
N ASP A 336 3.92 -16.66 -11.47
CA ASP A 336 3.89 -16.68 -12.94
C ASP A 336 4.89 -15.68 -13.55
N VAL A 337 6.10 -15.61 -12.96
CA VAL A 337 7.18 -14.74 -13.43
C VAL A 337 7.77 -15.33 -14.72
N ILE A 338 7.56 -14.65 -15.84
CA ILE A 338 7.94 -15.08 -17.18
C ILE A 338 8.83 -14.00 -17.79
N VAL A 339 10.06 -14.38 -18.13
CA VAL A 339 10.95 -13.57 -18.98
C VAL A 339 10.94 -14.19 -20.37
N THR A 340 10.59 -13.39 -21.38
CA THR A 340 10.63 -13.78 -22.79
C THR A 340 11.69 -12.96 -23.49
N SER A 341 12.76 -13.62 -23.94
CA SER A 341 13.83 -12.98 -24.72
C SER A 341 14.03 -13.73 -26.04
N GLU A 342 13.89 -13.02 -27.15
CA GLU A 342 14.04 -13.52 -28.52
C GLU A 342 15.17 -12.79 -29.25
N ILE A 343 15.95 -13.51 -30.05
CA ILE A 343 16.96 -12.88 -30.91
C ILE A 343 16.23 -11.99 -31.93
N ASN A 344 16.59 -10.70 -31.96
CA ASN A 344 15.96 -9.68 -32.81
C ASN A 344 14.46 -9.48 -32.57
N GLY A 345 13.92 -9.97 -31.44
CA GLY A 345 12.48 -10.03 -31.18
C GLY A 345 12.07 -9.37 -29.87
N ALA A 346 11.12 -10.01 -29.18
CA ALA A 346 10.62 -9.53 -27.89
C ALA A 346 11.67 -9.65 -26.78
N ASP A 347 11.64 -8.70 -25.84
CA ASP A 347 12.39 -8.79 -24.58
C ASP A 347 11.55 -8.17 -23.46
N ILE A 348 10.81 -9.02 -22.76
CA ILE A 348 9.72 -8.63 -21.87
C ILE A 348 9.72 -9.44 -20.58
N LEU A 349 9.24 -8.82 -19.51
CA LEU A 349 8.98 -9.43 -18.21
C LEU A 349 7.49 -9.33 -17.89
N GLU A 350 6.88 -10.46 -17.57
CA GLU A 350 5.50 -10.56 -17.12
C GLU A 350 5.42 -11.29 -15.78
N PHE A 351 4.59 -10.83 -14.87
CA PHE A 351 4.33 -11.52 -13.61
C PHE A 351 2.99 -11.12 -12.99
N LYS A 352 2.59 -11.84 -11.95
CA LYS A 352 1.38 -11.58 -11.16
C LYS A 352 1.72 -11.41 -9.68
N ILE A 353 0.94 -10.61 -8.96
CA ILE A 353 1.05 -10.42 -7.51
C ILE A 353 -0.34 -10.30 -6.86
N PRO A 354 -0.56 -10.79 -5.62
CA PRO A 354 -1.84 -10.60 -4.93
C PRO A 354 -2.18 -9.11 -4.73
N PHE A 355 -3.45 -8.73 -4.92
CA PHE A 355 -3.88 -7.33 -4.83
C PHE A 355 -3.65 -6.70 -3.46
N HIS A 356 -3.81 -7.49 -2.39
CA HIS A 356 -3.62 -7.04 -1.01
C HIS A 356 -2.17 -7.11 -0.52
N ASP A 357 -1.21 -7.44 -1.41
CA ASP A 357 0.20 -7.34 -1.07
C ASP A 357 0.58 -5.86 -0.87
N LEU A 358 1.04 -5.49 0.33
CA LEU A 358 1.41 -4.11 0.63
C LEU A 358 2.56 -3.60 -0.26
N LYS A 359 3.43 -4.47 -0.78
CA LYS A 359 4.49 -4.07 -1.73
C LYS A 359 3.94 -3.73 -3.11
N ARG A 360 2.68 -4.05 -3.41
CA ARG A 360 2.02 -3.58 -4.63
C ARG A 360 2.03 -2.06 -4.74
N GLU A 361 2.01 -1.33 -3.62
CA GLU A 361 2.13 0.14 -3.61
C GLU A 361 3.44 0.63 -4.23
N SER A 362 4.49 -0.19 -4.26
CA SER A 362 5.76 0.15 -4.91
C SER A 362 5.73 -0.03 -6.44
N ILE A 363 4.74 -0.74 -6.98
CA ILE A 363 4.63 -1.08 -8.41
C ILE A 363 3.87 0.04 -9.11
N GLU A 364 4.60 0.85 -9.87
CA GLU A 364 4.06 2.00 -10.59
C GLU A 364 4.47 1.93 -12.06
N ASN A 365 3.61 2.42 -12.96
CA ASN A 365 3.98 2.60 -14.36
C ASN A 365 5.24 3.47 -14.45
N GLU A 366 6.11 3.13 -15.41
CA GLU A 366 7.41 3.75 -15.66
C GLU A 366 8.51 3.51 -14.61
N LYS A 367 8.23 2.87 -13.47
CA LYS A 367 9.30 2.41 -12.57
C LYS A 367 10.11 1.30 -13.22
N GLN A 368 11.40 1.26 -12.88
CA GLN A 368 12.30 0.19 -13.25
C GLN A 368 12.09 -1.03 -12.35
N ILE A 369 12.17 -2.20 -12.96
CA ILE A 369 12.09 -3.48 -12.30
C ILE A 369 13.21 -4.38 -12.82
N GLN A 370 13.93 -4.98 -11.89
CA GLN A 370 15.06 -5.84 -12.16
C GLN A 370 14.65 -7.32 -11.96
N ILE A 371 15.11 -8.18 -12.86
CA ILE A 371 15.13 -9.62 -12.63
C ILE A 371 16.50 -10.16 -13.03
N VAL A 372 17.19 -10.78 -12.08
CA VAL A 372 18.60 -11.16 -12.24
C VAL A 372 19.46 -9.92 -12.56
N ASP A 373 20.01 -9.83 -13.77
CA ASP A 373 20.89 -8.74 -14.21
C ASP A 373 20.16 -7.78 -15.17
N ASP A 374 18.98 -8.17 -15.64
CA ASP A 374 18.22 -7.43 -16.64
C ASP A 374 17.25 -6.46 -15.99
N VAL A 375 17.18 -5.25 -16.55
CA VAL A 375 16.30 -4.18 -16.10
C VAL A 375 15.23 -3.91 -17.16
N TYR A 376 14.00 -3.87 -16.70
CA TYR A 376 12.79 -3.62 -17.47
C TYR A 376 12.08 -2.40 -16.93
N ARG A 377 11.22 -1.79 -17.73
CA ARG A 377 10.32 -0.71 -17.33
C ARG A 377 8.88 -1.19 -17.32
N ILE A 378 8.18 -0.94 -16.23
CA ILE A 378 6.77 -1.31 -16.06
C ILE A 378 5.91 -0.46 -17.01
N ARG A 379 5.18 -1.10 -17.92
CA ARG A 379 4.32 -0.42 -18.90
C ARG A 379 2.85 -0.54 -18.59
N THR A 380 2.42 -1.69 -18.09
CA THR A 380 1.00 -1.96 -17.82
C THR A 380 0.84 -2.65 -16.48
N ILE A 381 -0.12 -2.17 -15.69
CA ILE A 381 -0.59 -2.77 -14.45
C ILE A 381 -2.10 -3.00 -14.61
N THR A 382 -2.55 -4.25 -14.50
CA THR A 382 -3.97 -4.62 -14.67
C THR A 382 -4.46 -5.39 -13.46
N ASP A 383 -5.51 -4.92 -12.80
CA ASP A 383 -6.17 -5.65 -11.70
C ASP A 383 -7.33 -6.50 -12.23
N GLU A 384 -7.27 -7.80 -11.97
CA GLU A 384 -8.30 -8.76 -12.36
C GLU A 384 -8.88 -9.47 -11.13
N LYS A 385 -10.22 -9.52 -11.04
CA LYS A 385 -10.92 -10.31 -10.03
C LYS A 385 -11.33 -11.66 -10.62
N SER A 386 -10.81 -12.75 -10.07
CA SER A 386 -11.19 -14.10 -10.49
C SER A 386 -12.63 -14.44 -10.11
N GLN A 387 -13.20 -15.47 -10.74
CA GLN A 387 -14.54 -15.99 -10.41
C GLN A 387 -14.66 -16.47 -8.95
N GLU A 388 -13.54 -16.79 -8.31
CA GLU A 388 -13.46 -17.22 -6.91
C GLU A 388 -13.31 -16.04 -5.93
N GLY A 389 -13.30 -14.81 -6.43
CA GLY A 389 -13.27 -13.58 -5.62
C GLY A 389 -11.87 -13.04 -5.30
N ASN A 390 -10.82 -13.79 -5.64
CA ASN A 390 -9.43 -13.34 -5.48
C ASN A 390 -9.10 -12.24 -6.49
N ILE A 391 -8.50 -11.14 -6.03
CA ILE A 391 -8.04 -10.04 -6.88
C ILE A 391 -6.53 -10.19 -7.08
N ILE A 392 -6.09 -10.20 -8.33
CA ILE A 392 -4.69 -10.37 -8.75
C ILE A 392 -4.30 -9.17 -9.60
N THR A 393 -3.09 -8.68 -9.41
CA THR A 393 -2.48 -7.64 -10.24
C THR A 393 -1.51 -8.26 -11.22
N HIS A 394 -1.72 -8.01 -12.50
CA HIS A 394 -0.88 -8.42 -13.62
C HIS A 394 0.05 -7.26 -13.99
N VAL A 395 1.34 -7.55 -14.13
CA VAL A 395 2.36 -6.57 -14.48
C VAL A 395 3.05 -7.00 -15.76
N TYR A 396 3.12 -6.08 -16.71
CA TYR A 396 3.84 -6.22 -17.97
C TYR A 396 4.91 -5.14 -18.05
N ALA A 397 6.15 -5.55 -18.31
CA ALA A 397 7.32 -4.70 -18.39
C ALA A 397 8.15 -5.03 -19.64
N GLU A 398 8.76 -4.00 -20.22
CA GLU A 398 9.57 -4.08 -21.45
C GLU A 398 11.01 -3.75 -21.13
N ALA A 399 11.96 -4.37 -21.83
CA ALA A 399 13.37 -4.01 -21.70
C ALA A 399 13.61 -2.52 -22.00
N ASP A 400 14.58 -1.92 -21.32
CA ASP A 400 14.90 -0.49 -21.42
C ASP A 400 15.12 0.02 -22.86
N PHE A 401 15.59 -0.83 -23.79
CA PHE A 401 15.84 -0.43 -25.17
C PHE A 401 14.56 -0.06 -25.95
N TYR A 402 13.37 -0.49 -25.50
CA TYR A 402 12.11 -0.11 -26.15
C TYR A 402 11.88 1.42 -26.12
N ASP A 403 12.50 2.13 -25.18
CA ASP A 403 12.48 3.60 -25.16
C ASP A 403 13.07 4.25 -26.41
N LEU A 404 13.95 3.54 -27.14
CA LEU A 404 14.49 4.02 -28.42
C LEU A 404 13.40 4.23 -29.48
N ALA A 405 12.20 3.66 -29.30
CA ALA A 405 11.04 3.96 -30.13
C ALA A 405 10.51 5.39 -29.93
N PHE A 406 10.79 6.01 -28.78
CA PHE A 406 10.40 7.38 -28.42
C PHE A 406 11.56 8.39 -28.55
N SER A 407 12.65 8.02 -29.21
CA SER A 407 13.77 8.94 -29.48
C SER A 407 13.31 10.16 -30.29
N THR A 408 14.07 11.25 -30.22
CA THR A 408 13.89 12.43 -31.10
C THR A 408 13.78 12.02 -32.58
N ASP A 409 12.83 12.67 -33.28
CA ASP A 409 12.56 12.45 -34.70
C ASP A 409 13.83 12.54 -35.56
N LYS A 410 14.09 11.47 -36.33
CA LYS A 410 15.18 11.34 -37.28
C LYS A 410 14.74 11.84 -38.66
N GLN A 411 15.64 12.54 -39.34
CA GLN A 411 15.40 13.05 -40.69
C GLN A 411 15.74 11.97 -41.73
N PRO A 412 15.04 11.92 -42.87
CA PRO A 412 15.42 11.01 -43.93
C PRO A 412 16.87 11.18 -44.36
N ILE A 413 17.57 10.06 -44.56
CA ILE A 413 19.00 10.05 -44.91
C ILE A 413 19.34 8.88 -45.83
N GLU A 414 20.20 9.13 -46.80
CA GLU A 414 20.77 8.11 -47.68
C GLU A 414 22.10 7.59 -47.11
N PHE A 415 22.22 6.27 -47.00
CA PHE A 415 23.47 5.58 -46.72
C PHE A 415 23.98 4.96 -48.02
N ASN A 416 25.25 5.17 -48.37
CA ASN A 416 25.78 4.78 -49.68
C ASN A 416 27.03 3.91 -49.56
N ALA A 417 26.85 2.61 -49.79
CA ALA A 417 27.87 1.58 -49.65
C ALA A 417 28.54 1.59 -48.26
N ASP A 418 27.78 1.98 -47.24
CA ASP A 418 28.22 2.06 -45.86
C ASP A 418 28.12 0.71 -45.15
N THR A 419 28.96 0.51 -44.14
CA THR A 419 28.85 -0.58 -43.16
C THR A 419 27.83 -0.24 -42.08
N ALA A 420 27.30 -1.25 -41.38
CA ALA A 420 26.17 -1.09 -40.47
C ALA A 420 26.41 -0.12 -39.29
N ASP A 421 27.67 0.10 -38.90
CA ASP A 421 28.03 1.04 -37.82
C ASP A 421 27.64 2.49 -38.13
N VAL A 422 27.65 2.89 -39.41
CA VAL A 422 27.29 4.25 -39.84
C VAL A 422 25.81 4.55 -39.58
N PRO A 423 24.82 3.78 -40.10
CA PRO A 423 23.41 4.00 -39.80
C PRO A 423 23.05 3.74 -38.34
N MET A 424 23.72 2.80 -37.65
CA MET A 424 23.52 2.62 -36.20
C MET A 424 23.94 3.86 -35.40
N LYS A 425 25.07 4.48 -35.75
CA LYS A 425 25.54 5.71 -35.09
C LYS A 425 24.56 6.86 -35.33
N TYR A 426 24.01 6.96 -36.53
CA TYR A 426 22.95 7.93 -36.85
C TYR A 426 21.68 7.69 -36.02
N ALA A 427 21.23 6.44 -35.94
CA ALA A 427 20.06 6.06 -35.15
C ALA A 427 20.20 6.48 -33.68
N LEU A 428 21.38 6.26 -33.09
CA LEU A 428 21.64 6.50 -31.67
C LEU A 428 22.03 7.95 -31.33
N GLU A 429 22.25 8.82 -32.32
CA GLU A 429 22.60 10.21 -32.08
C GLU A 429 21.55 10.93 -31.23
N GLY A 430 21.97 11.62 -30.16
CA GLY A 430 21.06 12.32 -29.25
C GLY A 430 20.29 11.41 -28.28
N THR A 431 20.62 10.12 -28.22
CA THR A 431 20.15 9.19 -27.18
C THR A 431 21.26 8.93 -26.15
N GLU A 432 20.92 8.24 -25.05
CA GLU A 432 21.90 7.79 -24.06
C GLU A 432 22.66 6.52 -24.51
N TRP A 433 22.31 5.96 -25.66
CA TRP A 433 22.87 4.71 -26.19
C TRP A 433 24.00 4.98 -27.19
N SER A 434 24.92 4.04 -27.31
CA SER A 434 26.07 4.12 -28.23
C SER A 434 26.27 2.82 -29.02
N VAL A 435 26.94 2.93 -30.17
CA VAL A 435 27.30 1.75 -30.98
C VAL A 435 28.39 0.96 -30.26
N GLY A 436 28.15 -0.33 -30.06
CA GLY A 436 29.10 -1.28 -29.48
C GLY A 436 29.91 -2.00 -30.57
N ASN A 437 30.14 -3.29 -30.36
CA ASN A 437 30.81 -4.16 -31.33
C ASN A 437 29.91 -4.43 -32.56
N VAL A 438 30.43 -4.12 -33.75
CA VAL A 438 29.81 -4.44 -35.04
C VAL A 438 30.80 -5.27 -35.84
N ASN A 439 30.46 -6.53 -36.12
CA ASN A 439 31.32 -7.44 -36.89
C ASN A 439 30.68 -7.92 -38.21
N VAL A 440 29.46 -7.48 -38.49
CA VAL A 440 28.83 -7.61 -39.81
C VAL A 440 29.54 -6.67 -40.78
N THR A 441 30.13 -7.23 -41.84
CA THR A 441 31.01 -6.49 -42.78
C THR A 441 30.34 -6.13 -44.11
N THR A 442 29.03 -6.35 -44.23
CA THR A 442 28.28 -6.05 -45.45
C THR A 442 28.22 -4.55 -45.69
N LYS A 443 28.41 -4.15 -46.96
CA LYS A 443 28.17 -2.78 -47.43
C LYS A 443 26.83 -2.71 -48.15
N ARG A 444 26.03 -1.70 -47.84
CA ARG A 444 24.67 -1.54 -48.37
C ARG A 444 24.41 -0.09 -48.74
N THR A 445 23.58 0.09 -49.77
CA THR A 445 23.06 1.41 -50.18
C THR A 445 21.55 1.38 -49.97
N TRP A 446 21.03 2.26 -49.12
CA TRP A 446 19.61 2.36 -48.80
C TRP A 446 19.28 3.75 -48.25
N GLU A 447 18.02 4.14 -48.38
CA GLU A 447 17.48 5.37 -47.81
C GLU A 447 16.63 5.01 -46.59
N SER A 448 16.89 5.66 -45.46
CA SER A 448 16.09 5.50 -44.26
C SER A 448 15.03 6.58 -44.19
N GLU A 449 13.76 6.17 -44.17
CA GLU A 449 12.61 7.04 -43.91
C GLU A 449 12.07 6.87 -42.46
N GLU A 450 12.70 5.98 -41.68
CA GLU A 450 12.31 5.66 -40.31
C GLU A 450 12.58 6.84 -39.37
N LYS A 451 11.63 7.09 -38.47
CA LYS A 451 11.63 8.32 -37.65
C LYS A 451 12.25 8.18 -36.26
N ASN A 452 12.42 6.97 -35.75
CA ASN A 452 12.97 6.74 -34.42
C ASN A 452 14.16 5.77 -34.46
N ALA A 453 14.97 5.83 -33.42
CA ALA A 453 16.20 5.06 -33.30
C ALA A 453 15.96 3.56 -33.38
N LEU A 454 14.94 3.04 -32.68
CA LEU A 454 14.66 1.59 -32.65
C LEU A 454 14.28 1.06 -34.03
N SER A 455 13.41 1.76 -34.76
CA SER A 455 13.01 1.41 -36.12
C SER A 455 14.21 1.39 -37.07
N ILE A 456 15.07 2.41 -37.02
CA ILE A 456 16.29 2.45 -37.86
C ILE A 456 17.21 1.27 -37.52
N LEU A 457 17.43 0.97 -36.24
CA LEU A 457 18.28 -0.17 -35.83
C LEU A 457 17.72 -1.52 -36.30
N ARG A 458 16.40 -1.71 -36.23
CA ARG A 458 15.73 -2.90 -36.77
C ARG A 458 15.88 -3.00 -38.28
N GLU A 459 15.77 -1.88 -39.00
CA GLU A 459 15.95 -1.87 -40.45
C GLU A 459 17.40 -2.12 -40.86
N VAL A 460 18.37 -1.61 -40.08
CA VAL A 460 19.78 -1.97 -40.23
C VAL A 460 19.97 -3.48 -40.09
N GLN A 461 19.40 -4.10 -39.05
CA GLN A 461 19.48 -5.54 -38.84
C GLN A 461 18.82 -6.31 -40.00
N ASN A 462 17.66 -5.87 -40.49
CA ASN A 462 16.95 -6.47 -41.61
C ASN A 462 17.78 -6.44 -42.92
N ILE A 463 18.43 -5.31 -43.21
CA ILE A 463 19.20 -5.08 -44.45
C ILE A 463 20.60 -5.72 -44.41
N HIS A 464 21.29 -5.59 -43.28
CA HIS A 464 22.66 -6.08 -43.12
C HIS A 464 22.73 -7.53 -42.63
N GLY A 465 21.67 -8.02 -41.98
CA GLY A 465 21.62 -9.30 -41.29
C GLY A 465 22.31 -9.26 -39.91
N GLY A 466 22.35 -10.43 -39.25
CA GLY A 466 22.98 -10.60 -37.94
C GLY A 466 22.02 -10.48 -36.76
N ASP A 467 22.61 -10.56 -35.57
CA ASP A 467 21.98 -10.47 -34.27
C ASP A 467 22.20 -9.06 -33.72
N LEU A 468 21.12 -8.31 -33.61
CA LEU A 468 21.05 -6.99 -32.98
C LEU A 468 20.87 -7.19 -31.48
N ILE A 469 21.88 -6.81 -30.70
CA ILE A 469 21.93 -7.08 -29.26
C ILE A 469 22.00 -5.76 -28.51
N PHE A 470 21.10 -5.59 -27.54
CA PHE A 470 21.05 -4.43 -26.66
C PHE A 470 21.70 -4.78 -25.33
N ASP A 471 22.82 -4.13 -25.01
CA ASP A 471 23.45 -4.18 -23.70
C ASP A 471 22.92 -2.99 -22.88
N SER A 472 21.81 -3.24 -22.18
CA SER A 472 21.14 -2.22 -21.36
C SER A 472 22.03 -1.68 -20.24
N ALA A 473 22.87 -2.53 -19.65
CA ALA A 473 23.75 -2.15 -18.54
C ALA A 473 24.82 -1.14 -18.95
N ASN A 474 25.40 -1.30 -20.15
CA ASN A 474 26.43 -0.40 -20.67
C ASN A 474 25.88 0.65 -21.66
N ARG A 475 24.58 0.64 -21.94
CA ARG A 475 23.91 1.46 -22.97
C ARG A 475 24.55 1.29 -24.35
N LEU A 476 24.85 0.04 -24.73
CA LEU A 476 25.46 -0.27 -26.04
C LEU A 476 24.51 -1.06 -26.94
N VAL A 477 24.60 -0.81 -28.25
CA VAL A 477 23.90 -1.61 -29.27
C VAL A 477 24.94 -2.27 -30.18
N HIS A 478 24.90 -3.58 -30.25
CA HIS A 478 25.81 -4.42 -31.03
C HIS A 478 25.09 -4.98 -32.26
N LEU A 479 25.82 -5.23 -33.34
CA LEU A 479 25.34 -6.01 -34.48
C LEU A 479 26.36 -7.09 -34.81
N LEU A 480 26.04 -8.33 -34.43
CA LEU A 480 26.96 -9.45 -34.51
C LEU A 480 26.52 -10.47 -35.57
N THR A 481 27.44 -11.13 -36.25
CA THR A 481 27.12 -12.25 -37.16
C THR A 481 26.54 -13.44 -36.40
N PHE A 482 26.90 -13.59 -35.12
CA PHE A 482 26.35 -14.55 -34.18
C PHE A 482 26.60 -14.04 -32.75
N GLY A 483 25.53 -13.84 -31.99
CA GLY A 483 25.54 -13.32 -30.62
C GLY A 483 25.64 -14.38 -29.53
N GLY A 484 25.52 -15.65 -29.87
CA GLY A 484 25.53 -16.74 -28.90
C GLY A 484 26.91 -16.98 -28.27
N LYS A 485 26.91 -17.34 -26.99
CA LYS A 485 28.10 -17.81 -26.26
C LYS A 485 27.99 -19.30 -25.99
N ASP A 486 29.10 -20.03 -26.11
CA ASP A 486 29.19 -21.40 -25.61
C ASP A 486 29.12 -21.39 -24.08
N SER A 487 28.00 -21.85 -23.54
CA SER A 487 27.77 -21.95 -22.09
C SER A 487 28.34 -23.24 -21.48
N GLY A 488 28.87 -24.15 -22.30
CA GLY A 488 29.26 -25.50 -21.88
C GLY A 488 28.08 -26.41 -21.51
N ALA A 489 26.84 -25.91 -21.64
CA ALA A 489 25.64 -26.67 -21.34
C ALA A 489 25.27 -27.60 -22.50
N LEU A 490 25.07 -28.88 -22.19
CA LEU A 490 24.64 -29.89 -23.15
C LEU A 490 23.19 -30.29 -22.88
N PHE A 491 22.30 -30.14 -23.86
CA PHE A 491 20.98 -30.77 -23.80
C PHE A 491 21.11 -32.27 -24.11
N SER A 492 20.90 -33.11 -23.09
CA SER A 492 21.05 -34.56 -23.18
C SER A 492 19.76 -35.27 -22.82
N TYR A 493 19.34 -36.19 -23.68
CA TYR A 493 18.20 -37.07 -23.44
C TYR A 493 18.37 -37.85 -22.13
N ARG A 494 17.27 -38.00 -21.36
CA ARG A 494 17.20 -38.65 -20.04
C ARG A 494 18.07 -38.03 -18.92
N LYS A 495 18.74 -36.90 -19.15
CA LYS A 495 19.48 -36.19 -18.09
C LYS A 495 18.77 -34.91 -17.69
N ASN A 496 18.78 -33.90 -18.56
CA ASN A 496 18.34 -32.55 -18.25
C ASN A 496 17.21 -32.04 -19.17
N MET A 497 16.64 -32.90 -20.02
CA MET A 497 15.44 -32.59 -20.80
C MET A 497 14.19 -33.23 -20.19
N LYS A 498 13.15 -32.43 -19.92
CA LYS A 498 11.85 -32.90 -19.42
C LYS A 498 10.94 -33.40 -20.54
N SER A 499 10.93 -32.72 -21.69
CA SER A 499 10.21 -33.07 -22.90
C SER A 499 10.94 -32.52 -24.13
N ILE A 500 10.62 -33.06 -25.32
CA ILE A 500 11.15 -32.56 -26.61
C ILE A 500 10.03 -32.61 -27.65
N GLN A 501 9.88 -31.53 -28.41
CA GLN A 501 8.99 -31.46 -29.56
C GLN A 501 9.82 -31.01 -30.77
N ARG A 502 9.72 -31.76 -31.87
CA ARG A 502 10.31 -31.39 -33.16
C ARG A 502 9.20 -31.21 -34.17
N THR A 503 9.11 -30.02 -34.73
CA THR A 503 8.23 -29.71 -35.86
C THR A 503 9.08 -29.64 -37.12
N VAL A 504 8.71 -30.39 -38.16
CA VAL A 504 9.29 -30.28 -39.50
C VAL A 504 8.21 -29.72 -40.40
N ASP A 505 8.39 -28.50 -40.86
CA ASP A 505 7.44 -27.79 -41.72
C ASP A 505 8.07 -27.52 -43.09
N THR A 506 7.41 -27.98 -44.15
CA THR A 506 7.87 -27.82 -45.54
C THR A 506 6.99 -26.86 -46.34
N ARG A 507 6.04 -26.16 -45.70
CA ARG A 507 5.13 -25.22 -46.38
C ARG A 507 5.85 -24.08 -47.08
N SER A 508 7.04 -23.71 -46.62
CA SER A 508 7.89 -22.66 -47.23
C SER A 508 9.04 -23.23 -48.08
N LEU A 509 9.02 -24.52 -48.43
CA LEU A 509 10.06 -25.12 -49.26
C LEU A 509 9.95 -24.59 -50.70
N VAL A 510 10.99 -23.88 -51.15
CA VAL A 510 11.10 -23.33 -52.50
C VAL A 510 12.25 -24.01 -53.21
N THR A 511 11.99 -24.65 -54.36
CA THR A 511 13.01 -25.32 -55.19
C THR A 511 13.52 -24.44 -56.33
N ARG A 512 12.85 -23.30 -56.56
CA ARG A 512 13.25 -22.32 -57.57
C ARG A 512 12.81 -20.91 -57.18
N LEU A 513 13.75 -19.97 -57.14
CA LEU A 513 13.52 -18.57 -56.82
C LEU A 513 13.71 -17.70 -58.07
N TYR A 514 12.69 -16.93 -58.44
CA TYR A 514 12.78 -15.91 -59.48
C TYR A 514 12.90 -14.54 -58.83
N ALA A 515 13.93 -13.77 -59.20
CA ALA A 515 14.14 -12.41 -58.72
C ALA A 515 14.01 -11.42 -59.88
N TYR A 516 13.11 -10.45 -59.72
CA TYR A 516 12.87 -9.39 -60.69
C TYR A 516 13.19 -8.05 -60.02
N GLY A 517 14.10 -7.29 -60.63
CA GLY A 517 14.36 -5.90 -60.27
C GLY A 517 13.35 -4.95 -60.91
N LYS A 518 13.61 -3.65 -60.75
CA LYS A 518 12.83 -2.56 -61.37
C LYS A 518 12.71 -2.79 -62.89
N ASP A 519 11.52 -2.51 -63.42
CA ASP A 519 11.19 -2.68 -64.84
C ASP A 519 11.35 -4.11 -65.40
N GLY A 520 11.24 -5.13 -64.52
CA GLY A 520 11.33 -6.54 -64.93
C GLY A 520 12.75 -7.01 -65.19
N MET A 521 13.76 -6.25 -64.75
CA MET A 521 15.17 -6.61 -64.88
C MET A 521 15.46 -7.96 -64.22
N THR A 522 16.14 -8.86 -64.92
CA THR A 522 16.54 -10.17 -64.39
C THR A 522 18.06 -10.29 -64.37
N PHE A 523 18.58 -11.21 -63.58
CA PHE A 523 20.01 -11.55 -63.53
C PHE A 523 20.40 -12.63 -64.55
N SER A 524 19.54 -12.94 -65.51
CA SER A 524 19.76 -14.00 -66.51
C SER A 524 21.03 -13.79 -67.34
N SER A 525 21.38 -12.54 -67.64
CA SER A 525 22.59 -12.16 -68.39
C SER A 525 23.89 -12.60 -67.71
N ILE A 526 23.88 -12.73 -66.38
CA ILE A 526 25.04 -13.16 -65.57
C ILE A 526 24.85 -14.56 -64.97
N ASN A 527 23.76 -15.26 -65.33
CA ASN A 527 23.40 -16.58 -64.81
C ASN A 527 23.00 -17.54 -65.94
N ASN A 528 23.85 -17.68 -66.96
CA ASN A 528 23.64 -18.64 -68.06
C ASN A 528 22.25 -18.56 -68.72
N ASN A 529 21.71 -17.34 -68.90
CA ASN A 529 20.37 -17.06 -69.42
C ASN A 529 19.21 -17.61 -68.56
N LYS A 530 19.45 -18.00 -67.32
CA LYS A 530 18.40 -18.41 -66.37
C LYS A 530 18.00 -17.22 -65.49
N ALA A 531 16.71 -16.85 -65.55
CA ALA A 531 16.13 -15.80 -64.71
C ALA A 531 15.80 -16.26 -63.28
N TYR A 532 16.35 -17.39 -62.84
CA TYR A 532 16.07 -18.01 -61.56
C TYR A 532 17.31 -18.71 -60.99
N VAL A 533 17.29 -18.92 -59.68
CA VAL A 533 18.22 -19.80 -58.96
C VAL A 533 17.44 -21.05 -58.58
N GLU A 534 18.03 -22.23 -58.77
CA GLU A 534 17.40 -23.52 -58.44
C GLU A 534 18.38 -24.35 -57.59
N ASP A 535 17.84 -25.11 -56.65
CA ASP A 535 18.57 -26.06 -55.80
C ASP A 535 17.81 -27.39 -55.83
N TYR A 536 18.45 -28.45 -56.34
CA TYR A 536 17.87 -29.77 -56.61
C TYR A 536 18.65 -30.89 -55.94
#